data_AF-C7YY20-F1
#
_entry.id   AF-C7YY20-F1
#
_cell.length_a   1.000
_cell.length_b   1.000
_cell.length_c   1.000
_cell.angle_alpha   90.00
_cell.angle_beta   90.00
_cell.angle_gamma   90.00
#
_symmetry.space_group_name_H-M   'P 1'
#
loop_
_entity.id
_entity.type
_entity.pdbx_description
1 polymer ?
#
loop_
_entity_poly.entity_id
_entity_poly.type
_entity_poly.pdbx_seq_one_letter_code
_entity_poly.pdbx_strand_id
1 'polypeptide(L)'
;IVVPLYIYPLSGAWDSIFESARANPHVSFIVIVNPCNGPGPDPFPDSSYAANLSRLGKLGNVVPLGYVHCSYGDRPVADVERDIGIYLGWNEKFRVDGIFFDEAPSSAEGIPLMAGLAQFTRSRWEHDTGRTGLVVLNPGVVVDPGYYEYADHIVVFEQSEQHWNEYFTTQAVAQIPSHLSAKAVAMVHS
;
A
#
# COMPACT_ATOMS: atom_id res chain seq x y z
N ILE A 1 -6.59 -9.53 -1.30
CA ILE A 1 -6.52 -9.29 0.16
C ILE A 1 -5.40 -8.29 0.40
N VAL A 2 -5.65 -7.22 1.16
CA VAL A 2 -4.59 -6.28 1.58
C VAL A 2 -4.17 -6.61 3.01
N VAL A 3 -2.87 -6.68 3.26
CA VAL A 3 -2.29 -7.09 4.54
C VAL A 3 -1.31 -6.02 5.00
N PRO A 4 -1.67 -5.19 6.00
CA PRO A 4 -0.74 -4.30 6.67
C PRO A 4 0.20 -5.13 7.56
N LEU A 5 1.32 -5.60 6.99
CA LEU A 5 2.24 -6.52 7.66
C LEU A 5 3.23 -5.76 8.54
N TYR A 6 2.70 -5.00 9.51
CA TYR A 6 3.47 -4.13 10.40
C TYR A 6 4.02 -4.89 11.61
N ILE A 7 4.46 -6.12 11.36
CA ILE A 7 5.07 -7.01 12.34
C ILE A 7 6.56 -7.06 12.02
N TYR A 8 7.40 -6.73 13.00
CA TYR A 8 8.84 -6.85 12.81
C TYR A 8 9.22 -8.31 12.48
N PRO A 9 9.95 -8.59 11.39
CA PRO A 9 10.02 -9.92 10.76
C PRO A 9 11.02 -10.87 11.42
N LEU A 10 10.97 -11.01 12.76
CA LEU A 10 11.71 -12.06 13.46
C LEU A 10 11.41 -13.44 12.86
N SER A 11 12.31 -14.40 13.12
CA SER A 11 12.12 -15.78 12.67
C SER A 11 10.73 -16.29 13.04
N GLY A 12 9.96 -16.73 12.03
CA GLY A 12 8.60 -17.25 12.18
C GLY A 12 7.48 -16.20 12.20
N ALA A 13 7.77 -14.92 12.43
CA ALA A 13 6.74 -13.88 12.61
C ALA A 13 5.85 -13.67 11.36
N TRP A 14 6.39 -13.94 10.18
CA TRP A 14 5.68 -13.82 8.89
C TRP A 14 5.22 -15.18 8.33
N ASP A 15 5.34 -16.28 9.08
CA ASP A 15 5.01 -17.60 8.54
C ASP A 15 3.54 -17.75 8.14
N SER A 16 2.63 -17.07 8.85
CA SER A 16 1.20 -17.08 8.53
C SER A 16 0.89 -16.54 7.12
N ILE A 17 1.57 -15.47 6.66
CA ILE A 17 1.36 -14.94 5.30
C ILE A 17 1.96 -15.88 4.26
N PHE A 18 3.11 -16.49 4.54
CA PHE A 18 3.71 -17.46 3.63
C PHE A 18 2.85 -18.72 3.46
N GLU A 19 2.31 -19.23 4.56
CA GLU A 19 1.41 -20.39 4.56
C GLU A 19 0.10 -20.06 3.85
N SER A 20 -0.52 -18.92 4.17
CA SER A 20 -1.77 -18.48 3.55
C SER A 20 -1.63 -18.30 2.03
N ALA A 21 -0.53 -17.68 1.57
CA ALA A 21 -0.28 -17.48 0.16
C ALA A 21 -0.07 -18.80 -0.61
N ARG A 22 0.65 -19.78 -0.01
CA ARG A 22 0.85 -21.11 -0.62
C ARG A 22 -0.43 -21.93 -0.67
N ALA A 23 -1.24 -21.86 0.40
CA ALA A 23 -2.50 -22.57 0.47
C ALA A 23 -3.56 -22.00 -0.50
N ASN A 24 -3.43 -20.73 -0.90
CA ASN A 24 -4.41 -20.02 -1.72
C ASN A 24 -3.77 -19.39 -2.98
N PRO A 25 -3.25 -20.20 -3.93
CA PRO A 25 -2.51 -19.68 -5.08
C PRO A 25 -3.35 -18.80 -6.04
N HIS A 26 -4.69 -18.90 -5.96
CA HIS A 26 -5.62 -18.08 -6.77
C HIS A 26 -5.97 -16.74 -6.12
N VAL A 27 -5.56 -16.52 -4.87
CA VAL A 27 -5.81 -15.26 -4.15
C VAL A 27 -4.58 -14.38 -4.27
N SER A 28 -4.78 -13.14 -4.70
CA SER A 28 -3.74 -12.11 -4.69
C SER A 28 -3.65 -11.43 -3.32
N PHE A 29 -2.43 -11.38 -2.76
CA PHE A 29 -2.11 -10.74 -1.50
C PHE A 29 -1.26 -9.49 -1.75
N ILE A 30 -1.82 -8.31 -1.47
CA ILE A 30 -1.07 -7.05 -1.41
C ILE A 30 -0.53 -6.92 0.02
N VAL A 31 0.79 -7.01 0.17
CA VAL A 31 1.46 -7.04 1.48
C VAL A 31 2.22 -5.75 1.69
N ILE A 32 1.85 -4.97 2.70
CA ILE A 32 2.46 -3.67 2.97
C ILE A 32 3.61 -3.87 3.95
N VAL A 33 4.82 -3.47 3.55
CA VAL A 33 6.04 -3.59 4.33
C VAL A 33 6.39 -2.22 4.89
N ASN A 34 6.56 -2.13 6.22
CA ASN A 34 6.80 -0.88 6.92
C ASN A 34 7.91 -1.02 7.99
N PRO A 35 9.20 -0.86 7.61
CA PRO A 35 10.30 -0.92 8.56
C PRO A 35 10.24 0.12 9.68
N CYS A 36 9.96 1.38 9.35
CA CYS A 36 10.08 2.51 10.27
C CYS A 36 9.22 3.71 9.84
N ASN A 37 7.90 3.52 9.68
CA ASN A 37 7.00 4.51 9.07
C ASN A 37 7.51 4.99 7.70
N GLY A 38 8.04 4.05 6.93
CA GLY A 38 8.90 4.31 5.78
C GLY A 38 10.01 3.26 5.67
N PRO A 39 10.88 3.36 4.65
CA PRO A 39 11.91 2.38 4.38
C PRO A 39 13.08 2.42 5.40
N GLY A 40 13.13 3.46 6.24
CA GLY A 40 14.27 3.77 7.09
C GLY A 40 15.31 4.64 6.39
N PRO A 41 16.39 5.03 7.09
CA PRO A 41 17.41 5.94 6.56
C PRO A 41 18.41 5.26 5.60
N ASP A 42 18.52 3.93 5.67
CA ASP A 42 19.50 3.16 4.91
C ASP A 42 18.95 2.71 3.54
N PRO A 43 19.81 2.51 2.53
CA PRO A 43 19.36 2.06 1.20
C PRO A 43 18.71 0.67 1.19
N PHE A 44 19.01 -0.17 2.18
CA PHE A 44 18.47 -1.52 2.32
C PHE A 44 18.02 -1.75 3.76
N PRO A 45 17.02 -2.60 4.00
CA PRO A 45 16.55 -2.86 5.34
C PRO A 45 17.52 -3.80 6.07
N ASP A 46 17.28 -4.00 7.37
CA ASP A 46 18.08 -4.93 8.17
C ASP A 46 18.00 -6.38 7.66
N SER A 47 18.84 -7.26 8.25
CA SER A 47 18.92 -8.66 7.85
C SER A 47 17.63 -9.45 8.08
N SER A 48 16.80 -9.05 9.05
CA SER A 48 15.52 -9.67 9.39
C SER A 48 14.50 -9.43 8.27
N TYR A 49 14.37 -8.18 7.83
CA TYR A 49 13.57 -7.80 6.68
C TYR A 49 14.13 -8.41 5.39
N ALA A 50 15.44 -8.31 5.14
CA ALA A 50 16.07 -8.84 3.92
C ALA A 50 15.79 -10.35 3.73
N ALA A 51 15.89 -11.14 4.79
CA ALA A 51 15.62 -12.57 4.75
C ALA A 51 14.16 -12.88 4.38
N ASN A 52 13.20 -12.15 4.95
CA ASN A 52 11.78 -12.38 4.72
C ASN A 52 11.28 -11.77 3.39
N LEU A 53 11.83 -10.65 2.95
CA LEU A 53 11.56 -10.07 1.61
C LEU A 53 12.02 -11.02 0.50
N SER A 54 13.17 -11.67 0.68
CA SER A 54 13.65 -12.72 -0.23
C SER A 54 12.70 -13.93 -0.30
N ARG A 55 11.98 -14.23 0.78
CA ARG A 55 10.95 -15.30 0.81
C ARG A 55 9.66 -14.82 0.15
N LEU A 56 9.21 -13.58 0.42
CA LEU A 56 8.00 -12.99 -0.18
C LEU A 56 8.12 -12.93 -1.71
N GLY A 57 9.27 -12.47 -2.22
CA GLY A 57 9.49 -12.32 -3.65
C GLY A 57 9.38 -13.62 -4.46
N LYS A 58 9.48 -14.79 -3.81
CA LYS A 58 9.32 -16.12 -4.43
C LYS A 58 7.86 -16.54 -4.61
N LEU A 59 6.92 -15.82 -4.02
CA LEU A 59 5.49 -16.12 -4.11
C LEU A 59 4.87 -15.30 -5.24
N GLY A 60 4.40 -15.97 -6.29
CA GLY A 60 3.84 -15.32 -7.48
C GLY A 60 2.51 -14.59 -7.24
N ASN A 61 1.77 -14.99 -6.20
CA ASN A 61 0.49 -14.38 -5.81
C ASN A 61 0.62 -13.36 -4.67
N VAL A 62 1.84 -12.98 -4.31
CA VAL A 62 2.11 -11.89 -3.36
C VAL A 62 2.69 -10.69 -4.10
N VAL A 63 2.19 -9.51 -3.76
CA VAL A 63 2.56 -8.20 -4.28
C VAL A 63 3.04 -7.34 -3.11
N PRO A 64 4.35 -7.32 -2.82
CA PRO A 64 4.89 -6.50 -1.73
C PRO A 64 4.88 -5.02 -2.13
N LEU A 65 4.36 -4.15 -1.26
CA LEU A 65 4.40 -2.70 -1.41
C LEU A 65 5.19 -2.06 -0.27
N GLY A 66 5.91 -0.97 -0.57
CA GLY A 66 6.52 -0.13 0.45
C GLY A 66 5.51 0.83 1.07
N TYR A 67 5.52 0.96 2.40
CA TYR A 67 4.73 1.96 3.12
C TYR A 67 5.38 3.33 3.04
N VAL A 68 4.64 4.36 2.62
CA VAL A 68 5.08 5.77 2.62
C VAL A 68 3.94 6.64 3.15
N HIS A 69 4.14 7.37 4.25
CA HIS A 69 3.11 8.28 4.76
C HIS A 69 3.15 9.65 4.07
N CYS A 70 2.00 10.29 3.92
CA CYS A 70 1.81 11.62 3.30
C CYS A 70 1.42 12.71 4.32
N SER A 71 1.10 12.35 5.57
CA SER A 71 0.63 13.27 6.62
C SER A 71 -0.47 14.20 6.12
N TYR A 72 -1.48 13.62 5.46
CA TYR A 72 -2.65 14.30 4.92
C TYR A 72 -2.33 15.43 3.93
N GLY A 73 -1.15 15.36 3.30
CA GLY A 73 -0.66 16.35 2.33
C GLY A 73 0.37 17.33 2.88
N ASP A 74 0.64 17.32 4.20
CA ASP A 74 1.58 18.24 4.84
C ASP A 74 3.04 17.77 4.74
N ARG A 75 3.27 16.48 4.45
CA ARG A 75 4.63 15.96 4.31
C ARG A 75 5.29 16.55 3.04
N PRO A 76 6.52 17.09 3.13
CA PRO A 76 7.21 17.60 1.95
C PRO A 76 7.32 16.55 0.84
N VAL A 77 6.90 16.92 -0.38
CA VAL A 77 6.90 16.01 -1.54
C VAL A 77 8.27 15.38 -1.78
N ALA A 78 9.36 16.14 -1.61
CA ALA A 78 10.71 15.62 -1.76
C ALA A 78 11.05 14.49 -0.77
N ASP A 79 10.50 14.52 0.45
CA ASP A 79 10.70 13.45 1.43
C ASP A 79 9.87 12.20 1.07
N VAL A 80 8.65 12.41 0.55
CA VAL A 80 7.81 11.31 0.02
C VAL A 80 8.52 10.64 -1.17
N GLU A 81 8.98 11.42 -2.15
CA GLU A 81 9.69 10.93 -3.34
C GLU A 81 11.02 10.24 -2.99
N ARG A 82 11.73 10.71 -1.96
CA ARG A 82 12.93 10.05 -1.44
C ARG A 82 12.60 8.65 -0.94
N ASP A 83 11.58 8.50 -0.11
CA ASP A 83 11.20 7.20 0.45
C ASP A 83 10.72 6.23 -0.65
N ILE A 84 9.95 6.74 -1.63
CA ILE A 84 9.59 6.00 -2.85
C ILE A 84 10.86 5.49 -3.56
N GLY A 85 11.86 6.36 -3.71
CA GLY A 85 13.14 6.03 -4.34
C GLY A 85 13.92 4.94 -3.60
N ILE A 86 13.89 4.93 -2.26
CA ILE A 86 14.56 3.89 -1.47
C ILE A 86 13.89 2.53 -1.68
N TYR A 87 12.55 2.45 -1.59
CA TYR A 87 11.84 1.19 -1.88
C TYR A 87 12.04 0.72 -3.32
N LEU A 88 12.12 1.64 -4.28
CA LEU A 88 12.44 1.28 -5.65
C LEU A 88 13.84 0.66 -5.75
N GLY A 89 14.83 1.27 -5.09
CA GLY A 89 16.20 0.75 -4.99
C GLY A 89 16.30 -0.64 -4.37
N TRP A 90 15.33 -1.04 -3.53
CA TRP A 90 15.29 -2.42 -3.02
C TRP A 90 15.13 -3.45 -4.13
N ASN A 91 14.57 -3.11 -5.30
CA ASN A 91 14.46 -4.01 -6.45
C ASN A 91 15.80 -4.51 -7.00
N GLU A 92 16.93 -3.92 -6.59
CA GLU A 92 18.26 -4.51 -6.83
C GLU A 92 18.45 -5.88 -6.16
N LYS A 93 17.74 -6.14 -5.04
CA LYS A 93 17.91 -7.36 -4.22
C LYS A 93 16.60 -8.07 -3.88
N PHE A 94 15.50 -7.33 -3.79
CA PHE A 94 14.21 -7.79 -3.28
C PHE A 94 13.08 -7.24 -4.15
N ARG A 95 12.07 -8.06 -4.42
CA ARG A 95 10.90 -7.59 -5.17
C ARG A 95 10.03 -6.67 -4.31
N VAL A 96 9.86 -5.41 -4.76
CA VAL A 96 8.85 -4.46 -4.27
C VAL A 96 8.11 -3.90 -5.48
N ASP A 97 6.81 -4.14 -5.55
CA ASP A 97 6.02 -3.93 -6.77
C ASP A 97 5.30 -2.58 -6.80
N GLY A 98 5.48 -1.73 -5.80
CA GLY A 98 4.86 -0.41 -5.75
C GLY A 98 4.81 0.18 -4.34
N ILE A 99 3.90 1.14 -4.15
CA ILE A 99 3.80 1.95 -2.94
C ILE A 99 2.37 1.94 -2.40
N PHE A 100 2.28 1.80 -1.08
CA PHE A 100 1.11 2.10 -0.28
C PHE A 100 1.31 3.46 0.38
N PHE A 101 0.51 4.44 -0.03
CA PHE A 101 0.52 5.79 0.51
C PHE A 101 -0.43 5.88 1.69
N ASP A 102 0.12 6.02 2.90
CA ASP A 102 -0.67 6.17 4.12
C ASP A 102 -0.92 7.64 4.46
N GLU A 103 -1.94 7.88 5.29
CA GLU A 103 -2.39 9.24 5.62
C GLU A 103 -2.59 10.10 4.36
N ALA A 104 -3.19 9.53 3.31
CA ALA A 104 -3.48 10.28 2.10
C ALA A 104 -4.55 11.34 2.39
N PRO A 105 -4.46 12.56 1.82
CA PRO A 105 -5.54 13.54 1.94
C PRO A 105 -6.83 12.97 1.36
N SER A 106 -7.97 13.33 1.96
CA SER A 106 -9.30 12.86 1.54
C SER A 106 -10.16 13.91 0.85
N SER A 107 -9.79 15.19 0.93
CA SER A 107 -10.50 16.29 0.26
C SER A 107 -10.15 16.36 -1.23
N ALA A 108 -11.04 16.86 -2.07
CA ALA A 108 -10.78 17.01 -3.51
C ALA A 108 -9.54 17.88 -3.83
N GLU A 109 -9.14 18.77 -2.92
CA GLU A 109 -7.94 19.61 -3.05
C GLU A 109 -6.64 18.79 -3.02
N GLY A 110 -6.64 17.60 -2.41
CA GLY A 110 -5.51 16.69 -2.37
C GLY A 110 -5.29 15.89 -3.66
N ILE A 111 -6.24 15.94 -4.60
CA ILE A 111 -6.20 15.14 -5.83
C ILE A 111 -4.93 15.40 -6.67
N PRO A 112 -4.55 16.67 -6.96
CA PRO A 112 -3.37 16.93 -7.78
C PRO A 112 -2.08 16.42 -7.15
N LEU A 113 -1.95 16.50 -5.82
CA LEU A 113 -0.81 15.97 -5.08
C LEU A 113 -0.70 14.46 -5.24
N MET A 114 -1.79 13.73 -4.96
CA MET A 114 -1.77 12.27 -5.02
C MET A 114 -1.66 11.74 -6.45
N ALA A 115 -2.23 12.45 -7.43
CA ALA A 115 -2.01 12.16 -8.85
C ALA A 115 -0.54 12.30 -9.24
N GLY A 116 0.12 13.37 -8.79
CA GLY A 116 1.55 13.59 -9.03
C GLY A 116 2.43 12.49 -8.44
N LEU A 117 2.18 12.11 -7.18
CA LEU A 117 2.92 11.02 -6.51
C LEU A 117 2.69 9.65 -7.15
N ALA A 118 1.45 9.36 -7.57
CA ALA A 118 1.12 8.15 -8.30
C ALA A 118 1.83 8.09 -9.67
N GLN A 119 1.83 9.19 -10.42
CA GLN A 119 2.53 9.29 -11.70
C GLN A 119 4.05 9.16 -11.51
N PHE A 120 4.63 9.82 -10.50
CA PHE A 120 6.04 9.69 -10.15
C PHE A 120 6.40 8.22 -9.88
N THR A 121 5.62 7.55 -9.02
CA THR A 121 5.80 6.13 -8.70
C THR A 121 5.78 5.27 -9.96
N ARG A 122 4.74 5.36 -10.78
CA ARG A 122 4.60 4.55 -12.00
C ARG A 122 5.73 4.80 -12.99
N SER A 123 6.09 6.07 -13.22
CA SER A 123 7.14 6.44 -14.17
C SER A 123 8.51 5.89 -13.74
N ARG A 124 8.81 5.96 -12.44
CA ARG A 124 10.06 5.46 -11.87
C ARG A 124 10.13 3.93 -11.91
N TRP A 125 9.05 3.23 -11.56
CA TRP A 125 8.98 1.77 -11.65
C TRP A 125 9.11 1.27 -13.10
N GLU A 126 8.43 1.92 -14.04
CA GLU A 126 8.50 1.55 -15.45
C GLU A 126 9.92 1.73 -16.01
N HIS A 127 10.56 2.86 -15.68
CA HIS A 127 11.94 3.14 -16.10
C HIS A 127 12.95 2.16 -15.48
N ASP A 128 12.90 1.94 -14.16
CA ASP A 128 13.94 1.20 -13.44
C ASP A 128 13.71 -0.33 -13.47
N THR A 129 12.46 -0.79 -13.68
CA THR A 129 12.11 -2.22 -13.60
C THR A 129 11.36 -2.78 -14.80
N GLY A 130 10.93 -1.94 -15.75
CA GLY A 130 10.11 -2.37 -16.90
C GLY A 130 8.72 -2.88 -16.51
N ARG A 131 8.24 -2.53 -15.31
CA ARG A 131 6.94 -2.93 -14.77
C ARG A 131 6.26 -1.70 -14.20
N THR A 132 4.95 -1.61 -14.33
CA THR A 132 4.18 -0.55 -13.69
C THR A 132 4.12 -0.75 -12.18
N GLY A 133 4.51 0.27 -11.43
CA GLY A 133 4.39 0.29 -9.97
C GLY A 133 2.93 0.39 -9.53
N LEU A 134 2.51 -0.51 -8.65
CA LEU A 134 1.16 -0.51 -8.08
C LEU A 134 1.02 0.60 -7.03
N VAL A 135 -0.09 1.34 -7.08
CA VAL A 135 -0.37 2.48 -6.20
C VAL A 135 -1.63 2.21 -5.39
N VAL A 136 -1.48 2.14 -4.06
CA VAL A 136 -2.61 2.09 -3.12
C VAL A 136 -2.61 3.37 -2.29
N LEU A 137 -3.78 3.99 -2.15
CA LEU A 137 -3.96 5.16 -1.31
C LEU A 137 -4.76 4.79 -0.07
N ASN A 138 -4.32 5.26 1.10
CA ASN A 138 -5.06 5.11 2.35
C ASN A 138 -5.44 6.46 2.95
N PRO A 139 -6.62 6.99 2.60
CA PRO A 139 -7.28 8.05 3.34
C PRO A 139 -8.11 7.53 4.52
N GLY A 140 -8.34 6.21 4.64
CA GLY A 140 -9.18 5.57 5.67
C GLY A 140 -10.69 5.85 5.54
N VAL A 141 -11.11 6.62 4.54
CA VAL A 141 -12.49 7.09 4.34
C VAL A 141 -12.87 7.12 2.86
N VAL A 142 -14.16 7.19 2.56
CA VAL A 142 -14.63 7.40 1.18
C VAL A 142 -14.18 8.77 0.69
N VAL A 143 -13.66 8.81 -0.53
CA VAL A 143 -13.10 10.01 -1.18
C VAL A 143 -13.78 10.29 -2.51
N ASP A 144 -13.53 11.50 -3.03
CA ASP A 144 -13.98 11.93 -4.35
C ASP A 144 -13.55 10.93 -5.46
N PRO A 145 -14.43 10.62 -6.44
CA PRO A 145 -14.12 9.72 -7.55
C PRO A 145 -12.84 10.04 -8.33
N GLY A 146 -12.40 11.31 -8.36
CA GLY A 146 -11.17 11.72 -9.01
C GLY A 146 -9.93 11.01 -8.46
N TYR A 147 -9.94 10.56 -7.19
CA TYR A 147 -8.85 9.76 -6.64
C TYR A 147 -8.63 8.41 -7.33
N TYR A 148 -9.70 7.84 -7.90
CA TYR A 148 -9.67 6.50 -8.50
C TYR A 148 -9.04 6.50 -9.90
N GLU A 149 -8.79 7.66 -10.50
CA GLU A 149 -8.18 7.77 -11.83
C GLU A 149 -6.71 7.34 -11.83
N TYR A 150 -5.99 7.56 -10.73
CA TYR A 150 -4.54 7.32 -10.62
C TYR A 150 -4.16 6.23 -9.61
N ALA A 151 -5.07 5.85 -8.71
CA ALA A 151 -4.90 4.74 -7.77
C ALA A 151 -5.36 3.40 -8.38
N ASP A 152 -4.64 2.31 -8.07
CA ASP A 152 -5.11 0.95 -8.34
C ASP A 152 -6.13 0.51 -7.29
N HIS A 153 -5.88 0.86 -6.03
CA HIS A 153 -6.78 0.62 -4.91
C HIS A 153 -6.83 1.82 -3.94
N ILE A 154 -7.96 1.98 -3.27
CA ILE A 154 -8.15 3.02 -2.23
C ILE A 154 -8.74 2.36 -0.99
N VAL A 155 -8.12 2.57 0.16
CA VAL A 155 -8.68 2.18 1.46
C VAL A 155 -9.75 3.21 1.83
N VAL A 156 -11.00 2.81 1.63
CA VAL A 156 -12.20 3.66 1.83
C VAL A 156 -12.79 3.52 3.23
N PHE A 157 -12.24 2.61 4.03
CA PHE A 157 -12.64 2.36 5.39
C PHE A 157 -11.47 1.75 6.15
N GLU A 158 -11.08 2.37 7.26
CA GLU A 158 -10.13 1.81 8.22
C GLU A 158 -10.59 2.13 9.65
N GLN A 159 -11.43 1.28 10.20
CA GLN A 159 -12.06 1.49 11.51
C GLN A 159 -12.56 0.18 12.15
N SER A 160 -13.17 0.30 13.33
CA SER A 160 -13.70 -0.84 14.09
C SER A 160 -14.83 -1.59 13.37
N GLU A 161 -15.01 -2.88 13.70
CA GLU A 161 -16.17 -3.67 13.25
C GLU A 161 -17.51 -3.00 13.60
N GLN A 162 -17.59 -2.33 14.75
CA GLN A 162 -18.78 -1.57 15.11
C GLN A 162 -19.07 -0.48 14.09
N HIS A 163 -18.07 0.34 13.72
CA HIS A 163 -18.25 1.38 12.70
C HIS A 163 -18.55 0.79 11.31
N TRP A 164 -18.02 -0.38 11.00
CA TRP A 164 -18.33 -1.09 9.76
C TRP A 164 -19.83 -1.40 9.67
N ASN A 165 -20.39 -1.98 10.73
CA ASN A 165 -21.79 -2.39 10.80
C ASN A 165 -22.75 -1.21 10.93
N GLU A 166 -22.40 -0.19 11.72
CA GLU A 166 -23.32 0.91 12.04
C GLU A 166 -23.28 2.05 11.02
N TYR A 167 -22.11 2.32 10.43
CA TYR A 167 -21.89 3.49 9.57
C TYR A 167 -21.52 3.13 8.13
N PHE A 168 -20.51 2.29 7.92
CA PHE A 168 -19.98 2.10 6.56
C PHE A 168 -20.98 1.39 5.66
N THR A 169 -21.51 0.24 6.11
CA THR A 169 -22.44 -0.58 5.34
C THR A 169 -23.81 0.09 5.14
N THR A 170 -24.18 1.04 5.99
CA THR A 170 -25.50 1.70 5.98
C THR A 170 -25.47 3.05 5.28
N GLN A 171 -24.34 3.76 5.27
CA GLN A 171 -24.25 5.14 4.77
C GLN A 171 -23.09 5.35 3.80
N ALA A 172 -21.86 5.04 4.20
CA ALA A 172 -20.67 5.43 3.43
C ALA A 172 -20.52 4.64 2.13
N VAL A 173 -20.84 3.35 2.12
CA VAL A 173 -20.69 2.49 0.93
C VAL A 173 -21.54 2.97 -0.25
N ALA A 174 -22.69 3.61 0.01
CA ALA A 174 -23.57 4.15 -1.02
C ALA A 174 -22.96 5.35 -1.77
N GLN A 175 -21.93 5.98 -1.20
CA GLN A 175 -21.22 7.09 -1.82
C GLN A 175 -20.15 6.62 -2.82
N ILE A 176 -19.79 5.33 -2.80
CA ILE A 176 -18.83 4.74 -3.74
C ILE A 176 -19.57 4.39 -5.03
N PRO A 177 -19.23 5.01 -6.18
CA PRO A 177 -19.83 4.63 -7.45
C PRO A 177 -19.62 3.14 -7.74
N SER A 178 -20.66 2.43 -8.16
CA SER A 178 -20.63 0.97 -8.33
C SER A 178 -19.50 0.48 -9.26
N HIS A 179 -19.20 1.24 -10.32
CA HIS A 179 -18.11 0.95 -11.26
C HIS A 179 -16.70 1.12 -10.65
N LEU A 180 -16.57 1.77 -9.50
CA LEU A 180 -15.31 1.96 -8.76
C LEU A 180 -15.15 1.00 -7.58
N SER A 181 -16.20 0.26 -7.21
CA SER A 181 -16.20 -0.65 -6.06
C SER A 181 -15.07 -1.70 -6.10
N ALA A 182 -14.65 -2.15 -7.29
CA ALA A 182 -13.55 -3.10 -7.45
C ALA A 182 -12.18 -2.55 -7.02
N LYS A 183 -12.04 -1.23 -6.92
CA LYS A 183 -10.83 -0.55 -6.41
C LYS A 183 -10.92 -0.24 -4.91
N ALA A 184 -12.10 -0.34 -4.30
CA ALA A 184 -12.29 -0.03 -2.90
C ALA A 184 -11.75 -1.15 -2.00
N VAL A 185 -11.03 -0.76 -0.94
CA VAL A 185 -10.47 -1.64 0.09
C VAL A 185 -11.07 -1.22 1.43
N ALA A 186 -11.44 -2.20 2.24
CA ALA A 186 -11.84 -2.00 3.63
C ALA A 186 -10.87 -2.73 4.55
N MET A 187 -10.40 -2.04 5.57
CA MET A 187 -9.62 -2.56 6.67
C MET A 187 -10.49 -2.48 7.93
N VAL A 188 -10.95 -3.61 8.42
CA VAL A 188 -11.79 -3.68 9.63
C VAL A 188 -10.95 -4.29 10.74
N HIS A 189 -10.81 -3.57 11.85
CA HIS A 189 -10.06 -4.03 13.01
C HIS A 189 -10.85 -3.79 14.32
N SER A 190 -10.22 -3.98 15.47
CA SER A 190 -10.81 -3.82 16.81
C SER A 190 -10.01 -2.82 17.62
#